data_AF-A0AAW2MWZ6-F1
#
_entry.id   AF-A0AAW2MWZ6-F1
#
_cell.length_a   1.000
_cell.length_b   1.000
_cell.length_c   1.000
_cell.angle_alpha   90.00
_cell.angle_beta   90.00
_cell.angle_gamma   90.00
#
_symmetry.space_group_name_H-M   'P 1'
#
loop_
_entity.id
_entity.type
_entity.pdbx_description
1 polymer ?
#
loop_
_entity_poly.entity_id
_entity_poly.type
_entity_poly.pdbx_seq_one_letter_code
_entity_poly.pdbx_strand_id
1 'polypeptide(L)' 'MNAPDRYERFVVPEGVSKVSYERDTKIINAASFTIEREDHTIGNILRMYVMPFVLVVSKFSFA' A
#
# COMPACT_ATOMS: atom_id res chain seq x y z
N MET A 1 20.21 -20.52 -0.41
CA MET A 1 20.32 -20.06 -1.81
C MET A 1 18.96 -20.10 -2.52
N ASN A 2 17.93 -19.50 -1.90
CA ASN A 2 16.61 -19.18 -2.47
C ASN A 2 15.92 -18.12 -1.58
N ALA A 3 16.74 -17.34 -0.84
CA ALA A 3 16.22 -16.33 0.06
C ALA A 3 16.20 -15.02 -0.73
N PRO A 4 15.04 -14.34 -0.84
CA PRO A 4 14.98 -13.04 -1.47
C PRO A 4 15.90 -12.08 -0.72
N ASP A 5 16.56 -11.20 -1.47
CA ASP A 5 17.52 -10.27 -0.89
C ASP A 5 16.79 -9.35 0.10
N ARG A 6 17.41 -9.05 1.25
CA ARG A 6 16.77 -8.20 2.28
C ARG A 6 16.47 -6.81 1.73
N TYR A 7 17.26 -6.37 0.75
CA TYR A 7 17.10 -5.08 0.07
C TYR A 7 15.78 -4.97 -0.68
N GLU A 8 15.22 -6.08 -1.18
CA GLU A 8 13.93 -6.06 -1.89
C GLU A 8 12.77 -5.66 -0.98
N ARG A 9 12.90 -5.76 0.35
CA ARG A 9 11.79 -5.46 1.27
C ARG A 9 11.49 -3.98 1.40
N PHE A 10 12.47 -3.11 1.15
CA PHE A 10 12.35 -1.66 1.33
C PHE A 10 12.72 -0.88 0.07
N VAL A 11 13.51 -1.45 -0.84
CA VAL A 11 13.84 -0.80 -2.11
C VAL A 11 12.76 -1.12 -3.15
N VAL A 12 12.13 -0.07 -3.67
CA VAL A 12 11.22 -0.20 -4.81
C VAL A 12 12.07 -0.38 -6.08
N PRO A 13 11.81 -1.42 -6.89
CA PRO A 13 12.54 -1.60 -8.15
C PRO A 13 12.28 -0.44 -9.13
N GLU A 14 13.26 -0.12 -9.96
CA GLU A 14 13.13 0.93 -10.97
C GLU A 14 11.94 0.65 -11.90
N GLY A 15 11.00 1.59 -11.97
CA GLY A 15 9.79 1.48 -12.80
C GLY A 15 8.50 1.18 -12.02
N VAL A 16 8.58 0.84 -10.73
CA VAL A 16 7.38 0.68 -9.89
C VAL A 16 7.12 1.97 -9.10
N SER A 17 5.90 2.50 -9.20
CA SER A 17 5.46 3.63 -8.38
C SER A 17 5.25 3.19 -6.93
N LYS A 18 5.88 3.87 -5.98
CA LYS A 18 5.75 3.59 -4.53
C LYS A 18 4.29 3.58 -4.05
N VAL A 19 3.48 4.49 -4.59
CA VAL A 19 2.05 4.60 -4.31
C VAL A 19 1.29 4.62 -5.62
N SER A 20 0.33 3.71 -5.78
CA SER A 20 -0.64 3.74 -6.87
C SER A 20 -2.01 4.14 -6.33
N TYR A 21 -2.78 4.85 -7.17
CA TYR A 21 -4.10 5.36 -6.85
C TYR A 21 -5.11 4.88 -7.90
N GLU A 22 -6.15 4.20 -7.44
CA GLU A 22 -7.25 3.74 -8.28
C GLU A 22 -8.58 4.18 -7.67
N ARG A 23 -9.38 4.95 -8.41
CA ARG A 23 -10.72 5.31 -7.98
C ARG A 23 -11.65 4.11 -8.10
N ASP A 24 -12.41 3.84 -7.06
CA ASP A 24 -13.46 2.82 -7.11
C ASP A 24 -14.66 3.41 -7.87
N THR A 25 -15.10 2.71 -8.91
CA THR A 25 -16.27 3.12 -9.69
C THR A 25 -17.58 2.59 -9.10
N LYS A 26 -17.52 1.69 -8.11
CA LYS A 26 -18.69 1.07 -7.47
C LYS A 26 -19.20 1.87 -6.27
N ILE A 27 -18.32 2.62 -5.60
CA ILE A 27 -18.66 3.38 -4.39
C ILE A 27 -18.30 4.85 -4.62
N ILE A 28 -19.27 5.74 -4.38
CA ILE A 28 -19.08 7.20 -4.50
C ILE A 28 -18.06 7.65 -3.45
N ASN A 29 -17.07 8.43 -3.88
CA ASN A 29 -15.96 8.94 -3.05
C ASN A 29 -15.04 7.87 -2.45
N ALA A 30 -14.96 6.68 -3.06
CA ALA A 30 -13.99 5.66 -2.66
C ALA A 30 -12.80 5.58 -3.63
N ALA A 31 -11.64 5.27 -3.08
CA ALA A 31 -10.44 4.97 -3.85
C ALA A 31 -9.58 3.96 -3.11
N SER A 32 -8.95 3.09 -3.87
CA SER A 32 -7.94 2.15 -3.40
C SER A 32 -6.55 2.75 -3.62
N PHE A 33 -5.74 2.71 -2.58
CA PHE A 33 -4.32 3.05 -2.65
C PHE A 33 -3.53 1.76 -2.45
N THR A 34 -2.55 1.50 -3.32
CA THR A 34 -1.58 0.41 -3.13
C THR A 34 -0.24 1.03 -2.81
N ILE A 35 0.34 0.64 -1.68
CA ILE A 35 1.65 1.13 -1.23
C ILE A 35 2.62 -0.03 -1.32
N GLU A 36 3.63 0.12 -2.17
CA GLU A 36 4.61 -0.92 -2.46
C GLU A 36 5.75 -0.90 -1.44
N ARG A 37 6.22 -2.08 -1.03
CA ARG A 37 7.39 -2.25 -0.14
C ARG A 37 7.23 -1.48 1.18
N GLU A 38 6.04 -1.52 1.75
CA GLU A 38 5.77 -1.04 3.11
C GLU A 38 5.08 -2.14 3.92
N ASP A 39 5.22 -2.08 5.24
CA ASP A 39 4.74 -3.09 6.15
C ASP A 39 3.52 -2.63 6.97
N HIS A 40 3.07 -3.50 7.87
CA HIS A 40 1.94 -3.23 8.76
C HIS A 40 2.15 -2.01 9.66
N THR A 41 3.39 -1.57 9.87
CA THR A 41 3.71 -0.39 10.69
C THR A 41 3.03 0.84 10.12
N ILE A 42 3.25 1.12 8.84
CA ILE A 42 2.64 2.26 8.15
C ILE A 42 1.15 2.00 7.86
N GLY A 43 0.79 0.77 7.52
CA GLY A 43 -0.62 0.43 7.29
C GLY A 43 -1.51 0.68 8.50
N ASN A 44 -1.03 0.35 9.70
CA ASN A 44 -1.79 0.57 10.94
C ASN A 44 -1.81 2.05 11.35
N ILE A 45 -0.73 2.79 11.13
CA ILE A 45 -0.69 4.25 11.33
C ILE A 45 -1.70 4.93 10.41
N LEU A 46 -1.66 4.63 9.11
CA LEU A 46 -2.61 5.18 8.14
C LEU A 46 -4.05 4.84 8.50
N ARG A 47 -4.31 3.59 8.93
CA ARG A 47 -5.62 3.23 9.46
C ARG A 47 -6.00 4.13 10.65
N MET A 48 -5.14 4.27 11.65
CA MET A 48 -5.47 5.04 12.85
C MET A 48 -5.76 6.52 12.56
N TYR A 49 -5.00 7.16 11.66
CA TYR A 49 -5.17 8.56 11.30
C TYR A 49 -6.27 8.81 10.26
N VAL A 50 -6.52 7.86 9.36
CA VAL A 50 -7.48 8.02 8.25
C VAL A 50 -8.84 7.41 8.57
N MET A 51 -9.01 6.48 9.51
CA MET A 51 -10.33 5.99 9.95
C MET A 51 -11.38 7.07 10.31
N PRO A 52 -11.04 8.30 10.79
CA PRO A 52 -12.03 9.37 10.87
C PRO A 52 -12.59 9.86 9.51
N PHE A 53 -11.96 9.49 8.38
CA PHE A 53 -12.30 9.85 7.01
C PHE A 53 -12.34 8.59 6.12
N VAL A 54 -13.53 8.16 5.70
CA VAL A 54 -13.78 6.93 4.91
C VAL A 54 -12.80 6.78 3.73
N LEU A 55 -11.81 5.89 3.88
CA LEU A 55 -10.85 5.51 2.84
C LEU A 55 -10.53 4.02 3.02
N VAL A 56 -10.84 3.21 2.00
CA VAL A 56 -10.68 1.76 2.03
C VAL A 56 -9.33 1.40 1.38
N VAL A 57 -8.33 1.11 2.20
CA VAL A 57 -7.04 0.59 1.72
C VAL A 57 -7.20 -0.90 1.45
N SER A 58 -7.35 -1.29 0.17
CA SER A 58 -7.78 -2.65 -0.19
C SER A 58 -6.64 -3.64 -0.44
N LYS A 59 -5.39 -3.18 -0.66
CA LYS A 59 -4.25 -4.06 -0.93
C LYS A 59 -2.96 -3.58 -0.29
N PHE A 60 -2.46 -4.38 0.66
CA PHE A 60 -1.07 -4.40 1.06
C PHE A 60 -0.44 -5.65 0.42
N SER A 61 0.49 -5.44 -0.51
CA SER A 61 1.26 -6.54 -1.10
C SER A 61 2.52 -6.77 -0.27
N PHE A 62 2.48 -7.81 0.57
CA PHE A 62 3.65 -8.27 1.32
C PHE A 62 4.42 -9.24 0.44
N ALA A 63 5.56 -8.80 -0.09
CA ALA A 63 6.55 -9.67 -0.73
C ALA A 63 7.56 -10.18 0.30
#